data_AF-A0A9E2DG13-F1
#
_entry.id   AF-A0A9E2DG13-F1
#
_cell.length_a   1.000
_cell.length_b   1.000
_cell.length_c   1.000
_cell.angle_alpha   90.00
_cell.angle_beta   90.00
_cell.angle_gamma   90.00
#
_symmetry.space_group_name_H-M   'P 1'
#
loop_
_entity.id
_entity.type
_entity.pdbx_description
1 polymer ?
#
loop_
_entity_poly.entity_id
_entity_poly.type
_entity_poly.pdbx_seq_one_letter_code
_entity_poly.pdbx_strand_id
1 'polypeptide(L)'
;MKRLKKKADIFILMTHQGADLDNVIAEKIKGIDVIIGAHSQSALENPQKINGALITQAGKEGYYVGVIEMEIKKGKVISNSGKIDTMKLNMPDDPIIMKMIEEYENRSGRINHRKLDMKENH
;
A
#
# COMPACT_ATOMS: atom_id res chain seq x y z
N MET A 1 -14.61 16.16 -8.51
CA MET A 1 -14.85 15.00 -9.41
C MET A 1 -15.56 15.29 -10.74
N LYS A 2 -16.47 16.28 -10.89
CA LYS A 2 -17.24 16.49 -12.14
C LYS A 2 -16.42 16.52 -13.45
N ARG A 3 -15.27 17.21 -13.47
CA ARG A 3 -14.38 17.28 -14.65
C ARG A 3 -13.69 15.94 -14.96
N LEU A 4 -13.32 15.20 -13.91
CA LEU A 4 -12.57 13.95 -14.03
C LEU A 4 -13.47 12.77 -14.39
N LYS A 5 -14.74 12.76 -13.94
CA LYS A 5 -15.73 11.72 -14.27
C LYS A 5 -16.00 11.51 -15.76
N LYS A 6 -15.59 12.45 -16.62
CA LYS A 6 -15.68 12.30 -18.09
C LYS A 6 -14.42 11.66 -18.71
N LYS A 7 -13.39 11.40 -17.91
CA LYS A 7 -12.07 10.92 -18.35
C LYS A 7 -11.69 9.57 -17.76
N ALA A 8 -12.33 9.17 -16.67
CA ALA A 8 -12.07 7.90 -16.01
C ALA A 8 -13.32 7.42 -15.28
N ASP A 9 -13.43 6.10 -15.18
CA ASP A 9 -14.52 5.39 -14.52
C ASP A 9 -14.20 5.08 -13.05
N ILE A 10 -12.92 4.97 -12.72
CA ILE A 10 -12.41 4.57 -11.39
C ILE A 10 -11.42 5.62 -10.90
N PHE A 11 -11.55 5.98 -9.62
CA PHE A 11 -10.72 6.97 -8.96
C PHE A 11 -10.06 6.41 -7.71
N ILE A 12 -8.74 6.28 -7.78
CA ILE A 12 -7.90 5.92 -6.65
C ILE A 12 -7.16 7.19 -6.22
N LEU A 13 -7.26 7.54 -4.93
CA LEU A 13 -6.52 8.64 -4.34
C LEU A 13 -5.36 8.08 -3.53
N MET A 14 -4.14 8.53 -3.83
CA MET A 14 -2.97 8.25 -3.01
C MET A 14 -2.69 9.45 -2.10
N THR A 15 -2.50 9.21 -0.81
CA THR A 15 -2.23 10.27 0.17
C THR A 15 -1.04 9.91 1.05
N HIS A 16 -0.52 10.92 1.75
CA HIS A 16 0.45 10.76 2.83
C HIS A 16 0.08 11.71 3.97
N GLN A 17 -1.19 11.66 4.42
CA GLN A 17 -1.74 12.60 5.41
C GLN A 17 -2.10 11.94 6.75
N GLY A 18 -2.12 10.61 6.81
CA GLY A 18 -2.52 9.85 7.99
C GLY A 18 -4.00 9.45 7.93
N ALA A 19 -4.32 8.34 8.59
CA ALA A 19 -5.63 7.69 8.48
C ALA A 19 -6.80 8.60 8.87
N ASP A 20 -6.64 9.44 9.90
CA ASP A 20 -7.69 10.37 10.34
C ASP A 20 -8.02 11.41 9.27
N LEU A 21 -7.00 11.96 8.60
CA LEU A 21 -7.20 12.92 7.52
C LEU A 21 -7.72 12.24 6.25
N ASP A 22 -7.34 10.98 6.01
CA ASP A 22 -7.90 10.18 4.92
C ASP A 22 -9.42 9.98 5.09
N ASN A 23 -9.87 9.75 6.33
CA ASN A 23 -11.29 9.69 6.66
C ASN A 23 -11.99 11.02 6.36
N VAL A 24 -11.43 12.15 6.81
CA VAL A 24 -11.98 13.49 6.53
C VAL A 24 -12.03 13.78 5.01
N ILE A 25 -11.03 13.33 4.25
CA ILE A 25 -11.02 13.46 2.79
C ILE A 25 -12.15 12.64 2.17
N ALA A 26 -12.34 11.39 2.58
CA ALA A 26 -13.42 10.53 2.09
C ALA A 26 -14.82 11.08 2.42
N GLU A 27 -14.98 11.74 3.58
CA GLU A 27 -16.22 12.43 3.94
C GLU A 27 -16.51 13.61 3.00
N LYS A 28 -15.50 14.41 2.66
CA LYS A 28 -15.64 15.64 1.88
C LYS A 28 -15.67 15.41 0.37
N ILE A 29 -14.93 14.43 -0.15
CA ILE A 29 -14.75 14.22 -1.58
C ILE A 29 -15.49 12.96 -2.04
N LYS A 30 -16.69 13.16 -2.59
CA LYS A 30 -17.51 12.07 -3.14
C LYS A 30 -16.98 11.57 -4.50
N GLY A 31 -17.07 10.26 -4.71
CA GLY A 31 -16.74 9.59 -5.97
C GLY A 31 -15.28 9.15 -6.10
N ILE A 32 -14.60 8.99 -4.97
CA ILE A 32 -13.35 8.20 -4.86
C ILE A 32 -13.77 6.76 -4.57
N ASP A 33 -13.15 5.79 -5.24
CA ASP A 33 -13.42 4.37 -5.03
C ASP A 33 -12.47 3.77 -3.99
N VAL A 34 -11.21 4.24 -3.96
CA VAL A 34 -10.17 3.76 -3.04
C VAL A 34 -9.28 4.93 -2.61
N ILE A 35 -8.91 4.96 -1.33
CA ILE A 35 -7.83 5.77 -0.78
C ILE A 35 -6.69 4.84 -0.32
N ILE A 36 -5.50 5.09 -0.84
CA ILE A 36 -4.25 4.44 -0.43
C ILE A 36 -3.45 5.47 0.36
N GLY A 37 -3.53 5.37 1.69
CA GLY A 37 -2.92 6.30 2.62
C GLY A 37 -1.56 5.86 3.15
N ALA A 38 -0.91 6.79 3.84
CA ALA A 38 0.36 6.60 4.53
C ALA A 38 0.50 7.66 5.65
N HIS A 39 1.74 7.91 6.11
CA HIS A 39 2.12 8.85 7.18
C HIS A 39 1.94 8.34 8.62
N SER A 40 0.74 7.96 9.03
CA SER A 40 0.45 7.58 10.42
C SER A 40 0.96 6.18 10.81
N GLN A 41 1.62 5.48 9.87
CA GLN A 41 2.10 4.10 10.04
C GLN A 41 0.98 3.12 10.43
N SER A 42 -0.27 3.45 10.12
CA SER A 42 -1.44 2.65 10.49
C SER A 42 -1.48 1.37 9.65
N ALA A 43 -1.67 0.24 10.31
CA ALA A 43 -1.92 -1.05 9.66
C ALA A 43 -3.42 -1.33 9.74
N LEU A 44 -4.13 -1.15 8.62
CA LEU A 44 -5.58 -1.36 8.57
C LEU A 44 -5.86 -2.79 8.11
N GLU A 45 -5.94 -3.72 9.07
CA GLU A 45 -6.25 -5.13 8.78
C GLU A 45 -7.62 -5.28 8.12
N ASN A 46 -8.60 -4.47 8.57
CA ASN A 46 -9.89 -4.33 7.93
C ASN A 46 -10.06 -2.87 7.46
N PRO A 47 -9.96 -2.60 6.15
CA PRO A 47 -10.14 -1.27 5.58
C PRO A 47 -11.49 -0.64 5.93
N GLN A 48 -11.47 0.67 6.20
CA GLN A 48 -12.70 1.42 6.45
C GLN A 48 -13.37 1.81 5.12
N LYS A 49 -14.70 1.92 5.10
CA LYS A 49 -15.43 2.40 3.93
C LYS A 49 -16.27 3.63 4.29
N ILE A 50 -15.95 4.76 3.66
CA ILE A 50 -16.63 6.04 3.89
C ILE A 50 -17.07 6.59 2.53
N ASN A 51 -18.37 6.91 2.38
CA ASN A 51 -18.96 7.42 1.13
C ASN A 51 -18.66 6.59 -0.12
N GLY A 52 -18.47 5.28 0.05
CA GLY A 52 -18.12 4.33 -1.02
C GLY A 52 -16.61 4.19 -1.28
N ALA A 53 -15.77 5.07 -0.72
CA ALA A 53 -14.32 4.95 -0.80
C ALA A 53 -13.80 3.93 0.21
N LEU A 54 -13.00 2.96 -0.26
CA LEU A 54 -12.27 2.01 0.57
C LEU A 54 -10.94 2.64 1.02
N ILE A 55 -10.72 2.79 2.33
CA ILE A 55 -9.56 3.47 2.91
C ILE A 55 -8.59 2.43 3.44
N THR A 56 -7.37 2.45 2.92
CA THR A 56 -6.35 1.42 3.15
C THR A 56 -5.02 2.05 3.57
N GLN A 57 -4.31 1.40 4.50
CA GLN A 57 -2.93 1.70 4.86
C GLN A 57 -2.20 0.41 5.25
N ALA A 58 -0.94 0.29 4.82
CA ALA A 58 -0.13 -0.94 4.97
C ALA A 58 1.02 -0.78 5.98
N GLY A 59 0.77 -0.10 7.10
CA GLY A 59 1.74 0.02 8.19
C GLY A 59 3.03 0.74 7.79
N LYS A 60 4.18 0.15 8.14
CA LYS A 60 5.50 0.77 7.96
C LYS A 60 6.58 -0.26 7.66
N GLU A 61 7.75 0.26 7.23
CA GLU A 61 9.01 -0.49 7.13
C GLU A 61 8.94 -1.73 6.23
N GLY A 62 7.95 -1.81 5.34
CA GLY A 62 7.73 -2.98 4.49
C GLY A 62 7.25 -4.23 5.23
N TYR A 63 6.81 -4.11 6.49
CA TYR A 63 6.34 -5.27 7.24
C TYR A 63 5.05 -5.88 6.65
N TYR A 64 4.23 -5.05 6.01
CA TYR A 64 3.00 -5.46 5.34
C TYR A 64 2.99 -5.04 3.87
N VAL A 65 2.37 -5.87 3.03
CA VAL A 65 1.95 -5.53 1.68
C VAL A 65 0.44 -5.31 1.68
N GLY A 66 -0.01 -4.12 1.29
CA GLY A 66 -1.43 -3.84 1.11
C GLY A 66 -1.96 -4.50 -0.16
N VAL A 67 -3.05 -5.25 -0.04
CA VAL A 67 -3.75 -5.89 -1.16
C VAL A 67 -5.16 -5.33 -1.25
N ILE A 68 -5.53 -4.85 -2.45
CA ILE A 68 -6.85 -4.27 -2.72
C ILE A 68 -7.43 -5.03 -3.90
N GLU A 69 -8.61 -5.61 -3.68
CA GLU A 69 -9.35 -6.32 -4.70
C GLU A 69 -10.58 -5.51 -5.08
N MET A 70 -10.80 -5.33 -6.39
CA MET A 70 -11.94 -4.60 -6.92
C MET A 70 -12.59 -5.39 -8.04
N GLU A 71 -13.90 -5.54 -7.95
CA GLU A 71 -14.72 -6.08 -9.02
C GLU A 71 -15.37 -4.94 -9.79
N ILE A 72 -15.17 -4.92 -11.10
CA ILE A 72 -15.56 -3.82 -11.97
C ILE A 72 -16.52 -4.34 -13.05
N LYS A 73 -17.69 -3.71 -13.18
CA LYS A 73 -18.69 -4.06 -14.19
C LYS A 73 -19.22 -2.80 -14.86
N LYS A 74 -19.12 -2.73 -16.20
CA LYS A 74 -19.60 -1.61 -17.02
C LYS A 74 -19.09 -0.24 -16.51
N GLY A 75 -17.80 -0.15 -16.19
CA GLY A 75 -17.16 1.10 -15.72
C GLY A 75 -17.60 1.52 -14.32
N LYS A 76 -18.06 0.59 -13.47
CA LYS A 76 -18.40 0.87 -12.07
C LYS A 76 -17.82 -0.20 -11.16
N VAL A 77 -17.31 0.21 -10.01
CA VAL A 77 -16.92 -0.70 -8.93
C VAL A 77 -18.20 -1.26 -8.30
N ILE A 78 -18.38 -2.57 -8.36
CA ILE A 78 -19.54 -3.27 -7.77
C ILE A 78 -19.22 -3.86 -6.41
N SER A 79 -17.97 -4.26 -6.20
CA SER A 79 -17.45 -4.66 -4.89
C SER A 79 -15.98 -4.27 -4.78
N ASN A 80 -15.54 -3.97 -3.56
CA ASN A 80 -14.13 -3.81 -3.25
C ASN A 80 -13.87 -4.24 -1.80
N SER A 81 -12.69 -4.80 -1.60
CA SER A 81 -12.16 -5.23 -0.31
C SER A 81 -10.67 -4.92 -0.27
N GLY A 82 -10.10 -4.95 0.92
CA GLY A 82 -8.66 -4.90 1.06
C GLY A 82 -8.22 -5.63 2.31
N LYS A 83 -6.95 -5.96 2.34
CA LYS A 83 -6.27 -6.62 3.45
C LYS A 83 -4.80 -6.21 3.45
N ILE A 84 -4.09 -6.62 4.49
CA ILE A 84 -2.64 -6.54 4.55
C ILE A 84 -2.08 -7.95 4.67
N ASP A 85 -1.05 -8.25 3.88
CA ASP A 85 -0.31 -9.50 3.97
C ASP A 85 1.06 -9.22 4.61
N THR A 86 1.40 -9.96 5.67
CA THR A 86 2.68 -9.82 6.36
C THR A 86 3.82 -10.35 5.50
N MET A 87 4.87 -9.54 5.30
CA MET A 87 6.12 -10.01 4.73
C MET A 87 6.84 -10.91 5.73
N LYS A 88 7.14 -12.15 5.32
CA LYS A 88 7.78 -13.16 6.17
C LYS A 88 9.22 -13.39 5.71
N LEU A 89 10.10 -13.70 6.66
CA LEU A 89 11.52 -13.98 6.38
C LEU A 89 11.75 -15.20 5.49
N ASN A 90 10.81 -16.15 5.46
CA ASN A 90 10.90 -17.36 4.64
C ASN A 90 10.40 -17.17 3.19
N MET A 91 9.98 -15.96 2.82
CA MET A 91 9.64 -15.65 1.42
C MET A 91 10.93 -15.60 0.58
N PRO A 92 10.90 -16.10 -0.67
CA PRO A 92 12.07 -16.07 -1.53
C PRO A 92 12.45 -14.63 -1.87
N ASP A 93 13.74 -14.31 -1.73
CA ASP A 93 14.31 -13.06 -2.22
C ASP A 93 14.32 -13.06 -3.77
N ASP A 94 13.99 -11.92 -4.37
CA ASP A 94 14.11 -11.74 -5.82
C ASP A 94 15.60 -11.55 -6.21
N PRO A 95 16.14 -12.35 -7.15
CA PRO A 95 17.57 -12.32 -7.47
C PRO A 95 18.03 -10.98 -8.09
N ILE A 96 17.15 -10.29 -8.82
CA ILE A 96 17.46 -8.98 -9.41
C ILE A 96 17.53 -7.93 -8.31
N ILE A 97 16.56 -7.93 -7.37
CA ILE A 97 16.57 -7.01 -6.23
C ILE A 97 17.79 -7.25 -5.34
N MET A 98 18.16 -8.51 -5.10
CA MET A 98 19.37 -8.83 -4.33
C MET A 98 20.64 -8.31 -4.98
N LYS A 99 20.78 -8.46 -6.30
CA LYS A 99 21.89 -7.88 -7.04
C LYS A 99 21.94 -6.35 -6.93
N MET A 100 20.78 -5.69 -6.96
CA MET A 100 20.71 -4.23 -6.77
C MET A 100 21.15 -3.83 -5.36
N ILE A 101 20.72 -4.57 -4.32
CA ILE A 101 21.15 -4.32 -2.93
C ILE A 101 22.68 -4.43 -2.83
N GLU A 102 23.26 -5.53 -3.33
CA GLU A 102 24.72 -5.74 -3.32
C GLU A 102 25.46 -4.60 -4.03
N GLU A 103 24.95 -4.09 -5.16
CA GLU A 103 25.54 -2.95 -5.86
C GLU A 103 25.55 -1.69 -4.98
N TYR A 104 24.44 -1.38 -4.30
CA TYR A 104 24.35 -0.21 -3.42
C TYR A 104 25.18 -0.35 -2.15
N GLU A 105 25.29 -1.54 -1.57
CA GLU A 105 26.14 -1.81 -0.41
C GLU A 105 27.62 -1.59 -0.78
N ASN A 106 28.06 -2.14 -1.91
CA ASN A 106 29.43 -1.97 -2.42
C ASN A 106 29.75 -0.50 -2.71
N ARG A 107 28.81 0.27 -3.27
CA ARG A 107 29.00 1.69 -3.59
C ARG A 107 29.00 2.59 -2.36
N SER A 108 28.19 2.26 -1.35
CA SER A 108 28.01 3.11 -0.17
C SER A 108 28.94 2.77 0.99
N GLY A 109 29.56 1.57 0.97
CA GLY A 109 30.31 1.01 2.09
C GLY A 109 29.45 0.70 3.32
N ARG A 110 28.12 0.86 3.22
CA ARG A 110 27.16 0.56 4.27
C ARG A 110 26.49 -0.77 3.96
N ILE A 111 26.76 -1.78 4.79
CA ILE A 111 26.17 -3.10 4.66
C ILE A 111 24.93 -3.17 5.54
N ASN A 112 23.86 -3.77 5.03
CA ASN A 112 22.66 -4.04 5.81
C ASN A 112 22.89 -5.24 6.75
N HIS A 113 23.50 -4.99 7.91
CA HIS A 113 23.90 -6.03 8.88
C HIS A 113 22.76 -6.93 9.36
N ARG A 114 21.50 -6.49 9.31
CA ARG A 114 20.34 -7.32 9.68
C ARG A 114 20.17 -8.57 8.80
N LYS A 115 20.69 -8.57 7.56
CA LYS A 115 20.70 -9.76 6.70
C LYS A 115 21.90 -10.69 6.96
N LEU A 116 23.00 -10.19 7.53
CA LEU A 116 24.20 -10.98 7.83
C LEU A 116 24.01 -11.86 9.08
N ASP A 117 23.45 -11.29 10.15
CA ASP A 117 23.20 -12.00 11.42
C ASP A 117 22.27 -13.22 11.25
N MET A 118 21.49 -13.28 10.16
CA MET A 118 20.56 -14.37 9.86
C MET A 118 21.14 -15.46 8.96
N LYS A 119 22.23 -15.20 8.22
CA LYS A 119 22.95 -16.23 7.45
C LYS A 119 23.91 -17.04 8.33
N GLU A 120 24.41 -16.46 9.43
CA GLU A 120 25.31 -17.16 10.35
C GLU A 120 24.59 -18.11 11.34
N ASN A 121 23.26 -18.03 11.43
CA ASN A 121 22.44 -18.85 12.34
C ASN A 121 21.68 -20.01 11.65
N HIS A 122 22.08 -20.38 10.42
CA HIS A 122 21.53 -21.53 9.68
C HIS A 122 22.63 -22.41 9.09
#